data_AF-A0A8T5EQC3-F1
#
_entry.id   AF-A0A8T5EQC3-F1
#
_cell.length_a   1.000
_cell.length_b   1.000
_cell.length_c   1.000
_cell.angle_alpha   90.00
_cell.angle_beta   90.00
_cell.angle_gamma   90.00
#
_symmetry.space_group_name_H-M   'P 1'
#
loop_
_entity.id
_entity.type
_entity.pdbx_description
1 polymer ?
#
loop_
_entity_poly.entity_id
_entity_poly.type
_entity_poly.pdbx_seq_one_letter_code
_entity_poly.pdbx_strand_id
1 'polypeptide(L)'
;MNKYFLSITILFVLLLSSIPVNAASVPPEPNEDGIWVIDDAGLLIQSQFDSLNDKCNSIYLNTGTPIVILTIESYESQDAPDDWEMEEYARFAFDEYGIMDDRNEDKAILIFISELDRQFWIELGGGYLGEELDGYVQSIFDNEVRPWLAEDQWFEGLHAAVEGLRPILEEGEIIIPDFDWSDEIWVVDDANILSDDEEVELNMIINEIEFETSCPIIIITINSLAEKNASLISFNSYMDEVFDEYGVQDCGIVWGIMVEFSLWSDMYWYQITVSSGEQYNGDWDRFLRDQTWQMEDSLYYGQEYGMNEGSSLFEVTTDITQYSEKAINDDGFKIDEWLEINSIPILLVAMFLFIGIGLFIYSIPKKLKFRKRKDEALVKTAVINRAIMSNLSGGSSIRSEWNGVFGGMKDSEIKSFRQLDEKLRHEDVNISLEKYETELEIIKEIYNLRSSRSDIATAFSIIISFPMAIMLVLSYSNSSTWKMEAQKISTDDIFIGIFVTVFIGFFVGPIAAMFFRMINNGSGQLKKEMALILGLPLMKRRSRDNYRDDNYDNFMWSYHGMSRSFRSSSGSTSSERSSASSGGGGGGGGGGGFGGGGGGGGGGGGGGNF
;
A
#
# COMPACT_ATOMS: atom_id res chain seq x y z
N MET A 1 71.36 -0.98 30.79
CA MET A 1 70.00 -1.10 31.37
C MET A 1 70.13 -1.35 32.86
N ASN A 2 69.49 -0.51 33.68
CA ASN A 2 69.68 -0.48 35.13
C ASN A 2 69.20 -1.77 35.77
N LYS A 3 70.00 -2.36 36.68
CA LYS A 3 69.60 -3.54 37.49
C LYS A 3 68.27 -3.31 38.23
N TYR A 4 67.98 -2.06 38.58
CA TYR A 4 66.72 -1.62 39.17
C TYR A 4 65.53 -1.70 38.21
N PHE A 5 65.74 -1.49 36.91
CA PHE A 5 64.67 -1.60 35.91
C PHE A 5 64.24 -3.06 35.76
N LEU A 6 65.20 -3.99 35.63
CA LEU A 6 64.94 -5.44 35.58
C LEU A 6 64.25 -5.94 36.85
N SER A 7 64.68 -5.46 38.03
CA SER A 7 64.09 -5.85 39.30
C SER A 7 62.66 -5.35 39.48
N ILE A 8 62.34 -4.17 38.94
CA ILE A 8 60.97 -3.62 38.93
C ILE A 8 60.10 -4.37 37.92
N THR A 9 60.63 -4.75 36.75
CA THR A 9 59.85 -5.55 35.77
C THR A 9 59.53 -6.95 36.33
N ILE A 10 60.49 -7.60 37.00
CA ILE A 10 60.27 -8.91 37.64
C ILE A 10 59.25 -8.81 38.78
N LEU A 11 59.31 -7.75 39.60
CA LEU A 11 58.34 -7.51 40.66
C LEU A 11 56.92 -7.24 40.09
N PHE A 12 56.83 -6.53 38.97
CA PHE A 12 55.55 -6.24 38.29
C PHE A 12 54.95 -7.50 37.66
N VAL A 13 55.77 -8.37 37.04
CA VAL A 13 55.32 -9.67 36.50
C VAL A 13 54.91 -10.63 37.63
N LEU A 14 55.61 -10.65 38.77
CA LEU A 14 55.23 -11.43 39.95
C LEU A 14 53.96 -10.91 40.65
N LEU A 15 53.67 -9.60 40.55
CA LEU A 15 52.44 -8.99 41.05
C LEU A 15 51.24 -9.23 40.11
N LEU A 16 51.48 -9.33 38.81
CA LEU A 16 50.46 -9.71 37.81
C LEU A 16 50.14 -11.21 37.83
N SER A 17 51.06 -12.08 38.29
CA SER A 17 50.81 -13.52 38.43
C SER A 17 50.02 -13.92 39.68
N SER A 18 49.49 -12.96 40.45
CA SER A 18 48.70 -13.21 41.67
C SER A 18 47.23 -12.78 41.53
N ILE A 19 46.77 -12.49 40.31
CA ILE A 19 45.34 -12.42 40.03
C ILE A 19 44.86 -13.88 39.97
N PRO A 20 43.95 -14.34 40.85
CA PRO A 20 43.32 -15.63 40.65
C PRO A 20 42.58 -15.57 39.32
N VAL A 21 43.05 -16.33 38.34
CA VAL A 21 42.25 -16.69 37.18
C VAL A 21 41.48 -17.90 37.66
N ASN A 22 40.25 -17.69 38.14
CA ASN A 22 39.33 -18.81 38.30
C ASN A 22 38.93 -19.20 36.87
N ALA A 23 39.16 -20.46 36.52
CA ALA A 23 38.61 -21.02 35.31
C ALA A 23 37.15 -21.35 35.61
N ALA A 24 36.27 -21.11 34.64
CA ALA A 24 34.90 -21.64 34.70
C ALA A 24 34.96 -23.14 34.98
N SER A 25 34.03 -23.64 35.77
CA SER A 25 33.91 -25.06 36.09
C SER A 25 32.51 -25.56 35.78
N VAL A 26 32.38 -26.88 35.66
CA VAL A 26 31.08 -27.55 35.69
C VAL A 26 30.95 -28.43 36.93
N PRO A 27 29.72 -28.70 37.39
CA PRO A 27 29.49 -29.73 38.40
C PRO A 27 30.13 -31.07 38.02
N PRO A 28 30.52 -31.91 38.99
CA PRO A 28 31.13 -33.19 38.68
C PRO A 28 30.14 -34.11 37.96
N GLU A 29 30.62 -34.83 36.95
CA GLU A 29 29.86 -35.87 36.28
C GLU A 29 29.38 -36.97 37.27
N PRO A 30 28.23 -37.60 37.03
CA PRO A 30 27.80 -38.74 37.83
C PRO A 30 28.82 -39.89 37.78
N ASN A 31 29.13 -40.47 38.94
CA ASN A 31 30.09 -41.59 39.03
C ASN A 31 29.48 -42.96 38.65
N GLU A 32 28.18 -42.99 38.35
CA GLU A 32 27.41 -44.21 38.10
C GLU A 32 26.86 -44.17 36.67
N ASP A 33 27.06 -45.26 35.92
CA ASP A 33 26.53 -45.41 34.57
C ASP A 33 24.99 -45.33 34.57
N GLY A 34 24.42 -44.69 33.55
CA GLY A 34 22.96 -44.55 33.40
C GLY A 34 22.35 -43.42 34.23
N ILE A 35 23.18 -42.55 34.82
CA ILE A 35 22.73 -41.27 35.39
C ILE A 35 22.98 -40.16 34.38
N TRP A 36 21.90 -39.51 33.96
CA TRP A 36 21.89 -38.44 32.96
C TRP A 36 21.38 -37.10 33.51
N VAL A 37 21.00 -37.06 34.80
CA VAL A 37 20.53 -35.85 35.48
C VAL A 37 21.58 -35.39 36.50
N ILE A 38 22.03 -34.15 36.35
CA ILE A 38 22.97 -33.45 37.23
C ILE A 38 22.22 -32.26 37.85
N ASP A 39 21.60 -32.49 39.01
CA ASP A 39 20.81 -31.47 39.73
C ASP A 39 21.65 -30.77 40.81
N ASP A 40 22.61 -29.92 40.41
CA ASP A 40 23.50 -29.21 41.35
C ASP A 40 22.77 -28.10 42.12
N ALA A 41 21.75 -27.48 41.52
CA ALA A 41 20.95 -26.46 42.17
C ALA A 41 19.92 -27.02 43.18
N GLY A 42 19.66 -28.33 43.14
CA GLY A 42 18.70 -29.00 44.02
C GLY A 42 17.24 -28.63 43.73
N LEU A 43 16.89 -28.48 42.44
CA LEU A 43 15.53 -28.15 41.99
C LEU A 43 14.55 -29.33 42.13
N LEU A 44 15.07 -30.56 42.22
CA LEU A 44 14.29 -31.78 42.17
C LEU A 44 14.27 -32.49 43.53
N ILE A 45 13.09 -33.00 43.92
CA ILE A 45 13.03 -34.00 44.99
C ILE A 45 13.47 -35.37 44.45
N GLN A 46 13.89 -36.28 45.32
CA GLN A 46 14.39 -37.60 44.90
C GLN A 46 13.47 -38.33 43.92
N SER A 47 12.16 -38.35 44.15
CA SER A 47 11.23 -39.04 43.23
C SER A 47 11.12 -38.38 41.85
N GLN A 48 11.33 -37.07 41.77
CA GLN A 48 11.36 -36.31 40.51
C GLN A 48 12.66 -36.56 39.77
N PHE A 49 13.78 -36.53 40.49
CA PHE A 49 15.10 -36.90 39.97
C PHE A 49 15.07 -38.32 39.39
N ASP A 50 14.64 -39.31 40.17
CA ASP A 50 14.57 -40.71 39.76
C ASP A 50 13.70 -40.86 38.50
N SER A 51 12.54 -40.18 38.47
CA SER A 51 11.63 -40.23 37.32
C SER A 51 12.21 -39.61 36.05
N LEU A 52 12.92 -38.49 36.14
CA LEU A 52 13.57 -37.86 34.98
C LEU A 52 14.76 -38.71 34.51
N ASN A 53 15.55 -39.22 35.45
CA ASN A 53 16.71 -40.04 35.14
C ASN A 53 16.32 -41.35 34.48
N ASP A 54 15.32 -42.06 35.01
CA ASP A 54 14.78 -43.28 34.41
C ASP A 54 14.34 -43.04 32.96
N LYS A 55 13.84 -41.85 32.66
CA LYS A 55 13.35 -41.46 31.36
C LYS A 55 14.48 -41.18 30.37
N CYS A 56 15.44 -40.33 30.76
CA CYS A 56 16.63 -40.06 29.95
C CYS A 56 17.42 -41.34 29.70
N ASN A 57 17.55 -42.21 30.72
CA ASN A 57 18.23 -43.49 30.58
C ASN A 57 17.47 -44.45 29.68
N SER A 58 16.13 -44.46 29.72
CA SER A 58 15.33 -45.26 28.79
C SER A 58 15.49 -44.80 27.33
N ILE A 59 15.57 -43.49 27.10
CA ILE A 59 15.85 -42.93 25.76
C ILE A 59 17.24 -43.39 25.31
N TYR A 60 18.28 -43.16 26.12
CA TYR A 60 19.64 -43.61 25.83
C TYR A 60 19.72 -45.11 25.52
N LEU A 61 19.07 -45.98 26.31
CA LEU A 61 19.07 -47.43 26.05
C LEU A 61 18.35 -47.83 24.76
N ASN A 62 17.43 -47.00 24.26
CA ASN A 62 16.70 -47.25 23.02
C ASN A 62 17.43 -46.71 21.80
N THR A 63 18.06 -45.53 21.92
CA THR A 63 18.60 -44.76 20.78
C THR A 63 20.12 -44.84 20.69
N GLY A 64 20.80 -45.14 21.80
CA GLY A 64 22.26 -45.01 21.92
C GLY A 64 22.73 -43.57 22.13
N THR A 65 21.81 -42.61 22.27
CA THR A 65 22.11 -41.18 22.31
C THR A 65 21.58 -40.56 23.59
N PRO A 66 22.42 -39.89 24.41
CA PRO A 66 21.98 -39.36 25.69
C PRO A 66 21.33 -37.98 25.60
N ILE A 67 20.32 -37.77 26.44
CA ILE A 67 19.84 -36.44 26.85
C ILE A 67 20.35 -36.19 28.27
N VAL A 68 21.22 -35.20 28.44
CA VAL A 68 21.76 -34.80 29.75
C VAL A 68 20.98 -33.60 30.27
N ILE A 69 20.62 -33.63 31.56
CA ILE A 69 20.03 -32.47 32.25
C ILE A 69 21.07 -31.91 33.22
N LEU A 70 21.35 -30.62 33.12
CA LEU A 70 22.20 -29.87 34.05
C LEU A 70 21.41 -28.72 34.68
N THR A 71 21.33 -28.71 36.01
CA THR A 71 20.85 -27.55 36.77
C THR A 71 21.99 -26.97 37.60
N ILE A 72 22.14 -25.65 37.62
CA ILE A 72 23.08 -24.93 38.49
C ILE A 72 22.36 -23.78 39.22
N GLU A 73 22.92 -23.35 40.35
CA GLU A 73 22.38 -22.20 41.10
C GLU A 73 22.57 -20.90 40.30
N SER A 74 23.78 -20.64 39.78
CA SER A 74 24.09 -19.48 38.92
C SER A 74 25.40 -19.66 38.13
N TYR A 75 25.65 -18.82 37.12
CA TYR A 75 26.97 -18.74 36.47
C TYR A 75 28.07 -18.36 37.46
N GLU A 76 27.79 -17.44 38.38
CA GLU A 76 28.72 -17.00 39.42
C GLU A 76 29.14 -18.16 40.33
N SER A 77 28.21 -19.06 40.68
CA SER A 77 28.54 -20.23 41.51
C SER A 77 29.50 -21.21 40.85
N GLN A 78 29.67 -21.10 39.52
CA GLN A 78 30.53 -21.94 38.70
C GLN A 78 31.79 -21.22 38.22
N ASP A 79 32.12 -20.05 38.81
CA ASP A 79 33.25 -19.21 38.43
C ASP A 79 33.25 -18.83 36.93
N ALA A 80 32.08 -18.84 36.28
CA ALA A 80 31.94 -18.47 34.88
C ALA A 80 32.11 -16.95 34.69
N PRO A 81 32.69 -16.49 33.57
CA PRO A 81 32.82 -15.06 33.27
C PRO A 81 31.49 -14.30 33.29
N ASP A 82 31.49 -13.08 33.83
CA ASP A 82 30.30 -12.21 33.95
C ASP A 82 29.63 -11.86 32.61
N ASP A 83 30.32 -12.06 31.48
CA ASP A 83 29.85 -11.76 30.13
C ASP A 83 29.36 -12.99 29.35
N TRP A 84 29.32 -14.16 29.97
CA TRP A 84 28.71 -15.34 29.36
C TRP A 84 27.18 -15.25 29.36
N GLU A 85 26.58 -15.56 28.22
CA GLU A 85 25.17 -15.82 28.07
C GLU A 85 24.92 -17.33 28.25
N MET A 86 23.66 -17.74 28.08
CA MET A 86 23.23 -19.11 28.33
C MET A 86 23.80 -20.12 27.35
N GLU A 87 23.98 -19.71 26.10
CA GLU A 87 24.62 -20.50 25.06
C GLU A 87 26.08 -20.82 25.38
N GLU A 88 26.87 -19.83 25.85
CA GLU A 88 28.29 -20.05 26.12
C GLU A 88 28.52 -21.03 27.26
N TYR A 89 27.78 -20.89 28.36
CA TYR A 89 27.93 -21.82 29.48
C TYR A 89 27.46 -23.23 29.12
N ALA A 90 26.32 -23.36 28.44
CA ALA A 90 25.80 -24.66 28.05
C ALA A 90 26.76 -25.39 27.09
N ARG A 91 27.30 -24.70 26.09
CA ARG A 91 28.30 -25.27 25.18
C ARG A 91 29.59 -25.64 25.90
N PHE A 92 30.09 -24.76 26.78
CA PHE A 92 31.24 -25.07 27.62
C PHE A 92 30.99 -26.35 28.44
N ALA A 93 29.81 -26.49 29.04
CA ALA A 93 29.48 -27.67 29.81
C ALA A 93 29.34 -28.93 28.96
N PHE A 94 28.74 -28.82 27.79
CA PHE A 94 28.65 -29.90 26.82
C PHE A 94 30.04 -30.43 26.44
N ASP A 95 30.97 -29.51 26.11
CA ASP A 95 32.35 -29.82 25.75
C ASP A 95 33.14 -30.43 26.92
N GLU A 96 33.02 -29.89 28.14
CA GLU A 96 33.73 -30.38 29.33
C GLU A 96 33.28 -31.78 29.74
N TYR A 97 31.99 -32.09 29.65
CA TYR A 97 31.48 -33.44 29.85
C TYR A 97 31.82 -34.39 28.69
N GLY A 98 32.16 -33.85 27.51
CA GLY A 98 32.46 -34.66 26.33
C GLY A 98 31.30 -35.56 25.93
N ILE A 99 30.08 -35.03 25.98
CA ILE A 99 28.85 -35.81 25.78
C ILE A 99 28.79 -36.28 24.32
N MET A 100 28.72 -37.60 24.12
CA MET A 100 28.72 -38.23 22.79
C MET A 100 27.68 -39.34 22.75
N ASP A 101 27.22 -39.71 21.55
CA ASP A 101 26.42 -40.93 21.36
C ASP A 101 27.30 -42.20 21.37
N ASP A 102 26.67 -43.38 21.39
CA ASP A 102 27.36 -44.68 21.38
C ASP A 102 28.16 -44.95 20.09
N ARG A 103 27.85 -44.22 19.00
CA ARG A 103 28.56 -44.26 17.72
C ARG A 103 29.74 -43.29 17.68
N ASN A 104 29.93 -42.50 18.75
CA ASN A 104 30.91 -41.42 18.84
C ASN A 104 30.65 -40.31 17.80
N GLU A 105 29.38 -40.12 17.46
CA GLU A 105 28.85 -38.97 16.75
C GLU A 105 28.43 -37.92 17.80
N ASP A 106 28.71 -36.65 17.51
CA ASP A 106 28.39 -35.51 18.38
C ASP A 106 26.89 -35.18 18.31
N LYS A 107 26.03 -36.17 18.61
CA LYS A 107 24.56 -36.11 18.51
C LYS A 107 23.86 -36.15 19.88
N ALA A 108 24.58 -35.92 20.97
CA ALA A 108 23.94 -35.80 22.28
C ALA A 108 23.18 -34.48 22.44
N ILE A 109 22.29 -34.41 23.45
CA ILE A 109 21.53 -33.20 23.76
C ILE A 109 21.75 -32.82 25.23
N LEU A 110 22.02 -31.55 25.51
CA LEU A 110 22.09 -31.00 26.87
C LEU A 110 20.93 -30.03 27.12
N ILE A 111 20.13 -30.30 28.14
CA ILE A 111 19.14 -29.39 28.70
C ILE A 111 19.78 -28.70 29.90
N PHE A 112 19.86 -27.37 29.86
CA PHE A 112 20.54 -26.57 30.87
C PHE A 112 19.61 -25.56 31.55
N ILE A 113 19.66 -25.48 32.88
CA ILE A 113 18.98 -24.47 33.71
C ILE A 113 19.99 -23.79 34.64
N SER A 114 19.99 -22.45 34.64
CA SER A 114 20.52 -21.64 35.74
C SER A 114 19.36 -21.02 36.53
N GLU A 115 19.19 -21.44 37.80
CA GLU A 115 18.02 -21.06 38.61
C GLU A 115 17.97 -19.55 38.89
N LEU A 116 19.04 -18.99 39.45
CA LEU A 116 19.07 -17.60 39.87
C LEU A 116 19.22 -16.63 38.70
N ASP A 117 19.88 -17.05 37.62
CA ASP A 117 19.99 -16.25 36.39
C ASP A 117 18.72 -16.32 35.51
N ARG A 118 17.79 -17.22 35.85
CA ARG A 118 16.54 -17.46 35.13
C ARG A 118 16.76 -17.77 33.65
N GLN A 119 17.78 -18.56 33.36
CA GLN A 119 18.13 -18.97 32.01
C GLN A 119 17.84 -20.46 31.80
N PHE A 120 17.36 -20.79 30.60
CA PHE A 120 17.12 -22.15 30.14
C PHE A 120 17.65 -22.26 28.72
N TRP A 121 18.49 -23.24 28.45
CA TRP A 121 19.04 -23.48 27.11
C TRP A 121 19.01 -24.96 26.76
N ILE A 122 18.95 -25.25 25.46
CA ILE A 122 19.10 -26.60 24.91
C ILE A 122 20.29 -26.53 23.95
N GLU A 123 21.37 -27.24 24.27
CA GLU A 123 22.50 -27.40 23.35
C GLU A 123 22.32 -28.73 22.61
N LEU A 124 22.22 -28.65 21.28
CA LEU A 124 22.33 -29.81 20.40
C LEU A 124 23.81 -30.03 20.07
N GLY A 125 24.27 -31.28 20.06
CA GLY A 125 25.62 -31.61 19.63
C GLY A 125 25.89 -31.22 18.18
N GLY A 126 27.16 -31.02 17.83
CA GLY A 126 27.59 -30.53 16.51
C GLY A 126 27.25 -31.46 15.33
N GLY A 127 26.90 -32.71 15.60
CA GLY A 127 26.40 -33.67 14.61
C GLY A 127 25.01 -33.34 14.07
N TYR A 128 24.28 -32.40 14.69
CA TYR A 128 23.01 -31.86 14.18
C TYR A 128 23.18 -30.62 13.31
N LEU A 129 24.42 -30.13 13.10
CA LEU A 129 24.68 -28.98 12.25
C LEU A 129 24.25 -29.28 10.80
N GLY A 130 23.32 -28.48 10.29
CA GLY A 130 22.71 -28.67 8.97
C GLY A 130 21.22 -29.02 9.07
N GLU A 131 20.85 -29.86 10.05
CA GLU A 131 19.52 -30.50 10.12
C GLU A 131 18.35 -29.55 10.47
N GLU A 132 18.55 -28.22 10.47
CA GLU A 132 17.54 -27.17 10.71
C GLU A 132 16.61 -27.35 11.94
N LEU A 133 17.09 -28.04 12.99
CA LEU A 133 16.30 -28.37 14.18
C LEU A 133 16.05 -27.17 15.12
N ASP A 134 16.76 -26.05 14.94
CA ASP A 134 16.68 -24.87 15.82
C ASP A 134 15.23 -24.38 16.00
N GLY A 135 14.45 -24.33 14.91
CA GLY A 135 13.05 -23.91 14.95
C GLY A 135 12.18 -24.86 15.76
N TYR A 136 12.43 -26.17 15.65
CA TYR A 136 11.72 -27.20 16.41
C TYR A 136 12.06 -27.11 17.90
N VAL A 137 13.34 -27.02 18.24
CA VAL A 137 13.83 -26.86 19.63
C VAL A 137 13.27 -25.59 20.27
N GLN A 138 13.29 -24.47 19.55
CA GLN A 138 12.71 -23.21 20.00
C GLN A 138 11.20 -23.34 20.23
N SER A 139 10.48 -24.09 19.40
CA SER A 139 9.05 -24.33 19.55
C SER A 139 8.71 -25.15 20.80
N ILE A 140 9.54 -26.14 21.14
CA ILE A 140 9.43 -26.91 22.40
C ILE A 140 9.61 -25.97 23.57
N PHE A 141 10.63 -25.10 23.54
CA PHE A 141 10.85 -24.13 24.60
C PHE A 141 9.65 -23.19 24.76
N ASP A 142 9.20 -22.57 23.68
CA ASP A 142 8.15 -21.54 23.71
C ASP A 142 6.78 -22.10 24.15
N ASN A 143 6.40 -23.28 23.65
CA ASN A 143 5.05 -23.81 23.79
C ASN A 143 4.92 -24.82 24.93
N GLU A 144 5.96 -25.62 25.18
CA GLU A 144 5.88 -26.76 26.11
C GLU A 144 6.62 -26.49 27.41
N VAL A 145 7.81 -25.88 27.36
CA VAL A 145 8.69 -25.72 28.54
C VAL A 145 8.43 -24.40 29.29
N ARG A 146 8.46 -23.28 28.56
CA ARG A 146 8.37 -21.92 29.13
C ARG A 146 7.15 -21.71 30.03
N PRO A 147 5.95 -22.22 29.73
CA PRO A 147 4.80 -22.07 30.62
C PRO A 147 5.03 -22.64 32.03
N TRP A 148 5.72 -23.78 32.14
CA TRP A 148 6.04 -24.40 33.44
C TRP A 148 7.11 -23.65 34.20
N LEU A 149 8.18 -23.23 33.50
CA LEU A 149 9.27 -22.48 34.11
C LEU A 149 8.81 -21.11 34.62
N ALA A 150 7.83 -20.49 33.97
CA ALA A 150 7.23 -19.23 34.42
C ALA A 150 6.48 -19.34 35.77
N GLU A 151 6.06 -20.56 36.14
CA GLU A 151 5.37 -20.85 37.40
C GLU A 151 6.28 -21.52 38.45
N ASP A 152 7.62 -21.46 38.27
CA ASP A 152 8.61 -22.15 39.10
C ASP A 152 8.40 -23.68 39.18
N GLN A 153 7.73 -24.27 38.18
CA GLN A 153 7.48 -25.71 38.10
C GLN A 153 8.63 -26.42 37.36
N TRP A 154 9.81 -26.46 38.00
CA TRP A 154 11.06 -26.95 37.40
C TRP A 154 10.99 -28.37 36.85
N PHE A 155 10.45 -29.32 37.63
CA PHE A 155 10.29 -30.70 37.18
C PHE A 155 9.41 -30.83 35.95
N GLU A 156 8.28 -30.10 35.89
CA GLU A 156 7.36 -30.17 34.76
C GLU A 156 7.99 -29.56 33.50
N GLY A 157 8.75 -28.47 33.65
CA GLY A 157 9.50 -27.86 32.55
C GLY A 157 10.59 -28.78 31.99
N LEU A 158 11.40 -29.40 32.87
CA LEU A 158 12.43 -30.36 32.47
C LEU A 158 11.82 -31.64 31.85
N HIS A 159 10.72 -32.13 32.41
CA HIS A 159 10.00 -33.28 31.86
C HIS A 159 9.42 -32.97 30.48
N ALA A 160 8.84 -31.78 30.29
CA ALA A 160 8.36 -31.32 28.99
C ALA A 160 9.50 -31.20 27.98
N ALA A 161 10.66 -30.66 28.38
CA ALA A 161 11.83 -30.57 27.52
C ALA A 161 12.31 -31.96 27.06
N VAL A 162 12.46 -32.92 27.98
CA VAL A 162 12.84 -34.31 27.62
C VAL A 162 11.81 -34.94 26.67
N GLU A 163 10.51 -34.76 26.92
CA GLU A 163 9.48 -35.30 26.04
C GLU A 163 9.46 -34.67 24.65
N GLY A 164 9.61 -33.35 24.59
CA GLY A 164 9.63 -32.62 23.33
C GLY A 164 10.89 -32.95 22.51
N LEU A 165 12.03 -33.19 23.15
CA LEU A 165 13.29 -33.49 22.46
C LEU A 165 13.44 -34.98 22.08
N ARG A 166 12.71 -35.87 22.76
CA ARG A 166 12.76 -37.32 22.50
C ARG A 166 12.64 -37.70 21.01
N PRO A 167 11.72 -37.10 20.22
CA PRO A 167 11.60 -37.42 18.79
C PRO A 167 12.89 -37.21 17.99
N ILE A 168 13.74 -36.23 18.33
CA ILE A 168 15.03 -36.01 17.65
C ILE A 168 15.93 -37.26 17.72
N LEU A 169 15.80 -38.04 18.80
CA LEU A 169 16.61 -39.22 19.04
C LEU A 169 15.93 -40.53 18.59
N GLU A 170 14.60 -40.54 18.56
CA GLU A 170 13.81 -41.71 18.16
C GLU A 170 13.52 -41.75 16.66
N GLU A 171 13.39 -40.59 16.02
CA GLU A 171 13.34 -40.45 14.59
C GLU A 171 14.75 -40.77 14.05
N GLY A 172 14.83 -41.68 13.08
CA GLY A 172 16.12 -42.10 12.52
C GLY A 172 16.75 -40.98 11.69
N GLU A 173 17.87 -41.28 11.03
CA GLU A 173 18.44 -40.37 10.04
C GLU A 173 17.42 -40.07 8.93
N ILE A 174 17.44 -38.82 8.46
CA ILE A 174 16.59 -38.34 7.37
C ILE A 174 16.81 -39.24 6.16
N ILE A 175 15.72 -39.71 5.56
CA ILE A 175 15.73 -40.55 4.38
C ILE A 175 15.57 -39.66 3.16
N ILE A 176 16.60 -39.59 2.33
CA ILE A 176 16.58 -38.90 1.05
C ILE A 176 16.41 -39.96 -0.05
N PRO A 177 15.44 -39.81 -0.98
CA PRO A 177 15.30 -40.70 -2.13
C PRO A 177 16.62 -40.82 -2.91
N ASP A 178 16.97 -42.03 -3.35
CA ASP A 178 18.20 -42.25 -4.11
C ASP A 178 18.15 -41.51 -5.47
N PHE A 179 19.24 -40.84 -5.83
CA PHE A 179 19.40 -40.17 -7.11
C PHE A 179 20.75 -40.53 -7.76
N ASP A 180 20.70 -40.96 -9.02
CA ASP A 180 21.89 -41.32 -9.80
C ASP A 180 22.10 -40.33 -10.95
N TRP A 181 23.13 -39.50 -10.83
CA TRP A 181 23.57 -38.54 -11.85
C TRP A 181 23.91 -39.18 -13.21
N SER A 182 24.14 -40.50 -13.27
CA SER A 182 24.54 -41.19 -14.50
C SER A 182 23.38 -41.70 -15.35
N ASP A 183 22.16 -41.72 -14.80
CA ASP A 183 21.01 -42.36 -15.45
C ASP A 183 20.23 -41.41 -16.39
N GLU A 184 20.55 -40.12 -16.44
CA GLU A 184 19.77 -39.08 -17.19
C GLU A 184 18.27 -39.09 -16.80
N ILE A 185 17.96 -39.56 -15.58
CA ILE A 185 16.64 -39.58 -14.95
C ILE A 185 16.63 -38.50 -13.88
N TRP A 186 15.84 -37.46 -14.11
CA TRP A 186 15.76 -36.24 -13.31
C TRP A 186 14.50 -36.18 -12.45
N VAL A 187 13.52 -37.05 -12.72
CA VAL A 187 12.30 -37.20 -11.92
C VAL A 187 12.45 -38.36 -10.96
N VAL A 188 12.34 -38.08 -9.66
CA VAL A 188 12.36 -39.05 -8.56
C VAL A 188 10.95 -39.13 -7.97
N ASP A 189 10.09 -39.97 -8.54
CA ASP A 189 8.68 -40.11 -8.11
C ASP A 189 8.52 -41.11 -6.94
N ASP A 190 9.08 -40.78 -5.78
CA ASP A 190 9.01 -41.66 -4.59
C ASP A 190 7.59 -41.74 -4.00
N ALA A 191 6.75 -40.72 -4.20
CA ALA A 191 5.34 -40.75 -3.83
C ALA A 191 4.47 -41.63 -4.76
N ASN A 192 4.98 -42.04 -5.92
CA ASN A 192 4.24 -42.76 -6.95
C ASN A 192 2.94 -42.01 -7.34
N ILE A 193 3.04 -40.70 -7.58
CA ILE A 193 1.92 -39.81 -7.93
C ILE A 193 1.91 -39.41 -9.41
N LEU A 194 3.01 -39.66 -10.12
CA LEU A 194 3.11 -39.53 -11.56
C LEU A 194 2.92 -40.93 -12.19
N SER A 195 2.47 -40.96 -13.45
CA SER A 195 2.43 -42.19 -14.23
C SER A 195 3.72 -42.39 -15.02
N ASP A 196 4.06 -43.64 -15.35
CA ASP A 196 5.23 -43.98 -16.15
C ASP A 196 5.35 -43.15 -17.44
N ASP A 197 4.22 -42.85 -18.11
CA ASP A 197 4.20 -42.05 -19.33
C ASP A 197 4.54 -40.57 -19.06
N GLU A 198 4.04 -40.02 -17.94
CA GLU A 198 4.31 -38.63 -17.51
C GLU A 198 5.78 -38.45 -17.08
N GLU A 199 6.33 -39.42 -16.34
CA GLU A 199 7.75 -39.42 -15.96
C GLU A 199 8.65 -39.44 -17.19
N VAL A 200 8.34 -40.27 -18.20
CA VAL A 200 9.12 -40.33 -19.44
C VAL A 200 9.07 -38.99 -20.18
N GLU A 201 7.90 -38.35 -20.25
CA GLU A 201 7.75 -37.06 -20.94
C GLU A 201 8.51 -35.94 -20.21
N LEU A 202 8.40 -35.86 -18.88
CA LEU A 202 9.14 -34.88 -18.06
C LEU A 202 10.65 -35.07 -18.18
N ASN A 203 11.14 -36.30 -18.09
CA ASN A 203 12.56 -36.60 -18.26
C ASN A 203 13.06 -36.22 -19.66
N MET A 204 12.24 -36.38 -20.71
CA MET A 204 12.62 -35.92 -22.05
C MET A 204 12.75 -34.39 -22.13
N ILE A 205 11.81 -33.65 -21.53
CA ILE A 205 11.85 -32.18 -21.48
C ILE A 205 13.10 -31.71 -20.72
N ILE A 206 13.34 -32.27 -19.54
CA ILE A 206 14.48 -31.89 -18.69
C ILE A 206 15.80 -32.24 -19.38
N ASN A 207 15.91 -33.39 -20.04
CA ASN A 207 17.10 -33.78 -20.78
C ASN A 207 17.42 -32.81 -21.93
N GLU A 208 16.41 -32.26 -22.61
CA GLU A 208 16.61 -31.24 -23.63
C GLU A 208 17.19 -29.95 -23.02
N ILE A 209 16.62 -29.50 -21.89
CA ILE A 209 17.09 -28.30 -21.18
C ILE A 209 18.51 -28.48 -20.64
N GLU A 210 18.80 -29.60 -19.97
CA GLU A 210 20.13 -29.89 -19.42
C GLU A 210 21.16 -29.96 -20.54
N PHE A 211 20.83 -30.60 -21.67
CA PHE A 211 21.73 -30.67 -22.82
C PHE A 211 22.07 -29.29 -23.41
N GLU A 212 21.11 -28.37 -23.43
CA GLU A 212 21.31 -27.02 -23.96
C GLU A 212 22.02 -26.07 -22.98
N THR A 213 21.73 -26.21 -21.68
CA THR A 213 22.13 -25.24 -20.65
C THR A 213 23.25 -25.75 -19.73
N SER A 214 23.49 -27.06 -19.70
CA SER A 214 24.36 -27.76 -18.73
C SER A 214 23.94 -27.57 -17.28
N CYS A 215 22.65 -27.31 -17.04
CA CYS A 215 22.10 -27.08 -15.71
C CYS A 215 20.95 -28.05 -15.41
N PRO A 216 21.03 -28.83 -14.32
CA PRO A 216 20.05 -29.86 -14.02
C PRO A 216 18.79 -29.27 -13.39
N ILE A 217 17.63 -29.83 -13.75
CA ILE A 217 16.35 -29.59 -13.07
C ILE A 217 15.92 -30.93 -12.49
N ILE A 218 15.79 -31.05 -11.18
CA ILE A 218 15.39 -32.30 -10.52
C ILE A 218 13.99 -32.11 -9.94
N ILE A 219 13.10 -33.08 -10.13
CA ILE A 219 11.76 -33.08 -9.55
C ILE A 219 11.65 -34.28 -8.62
N ILE A 220 11.30 -34.05 -7.36
CA ILE A 220 11.19 -35.08 -6.33
C ILE A 220 9.79 -35.05 -5.77
N THR A 221 9.14 -36.21 -5.70
CA THR A 221 7.85 -36.36 -5.05
C THR A 221 7.99 -37.20 -3.79
N ILE A 222 7.33 -36.81 -2.69
CA ILE A 222 7.28 -37.62 -1.46
C ILE A 222 5.85 -37.67 -0.90
N ASN A 223 5.51 -38.75 -0.19
CA ASN A 223 4.20 -38.86 0.44
C ASN A 223 4.06 -38.00 1.70
N SER A 224 5.10 -37.95 2.54
CA SER A 224 5.11 -37.14 3.75
C SER A 224 6.52 -37.07 4.34
N LEU A 225 6.79 -36.04 5.13
CA LEU A 225 8.01 -35.93 5.91
C LEU A 225 8.17 -37.06 6.94
N ALA A 226 7.07 -37.60 7.47
CA ALA A 226 7.11 -38.68 8.46
C ALA A 226 7.64 -40.00 7.87
N GLU A 227 7.37 -40.29 6.59
CA GLU A 227 7.96 -41.45 5.91
C GLU A 227 9.45 -41.29 5.63
N LYS A 228 9.94 -40.04 5.74
CA LYS A 228 11.33 -39.65 5.48
C LYS A 228 12.13 -39.38 6.74
N ASN A 229 11.62 -39.72 7.93
CA ASN A 229 12.24 -39.35 9.21
C ASN A 229 12.55 -37.84 9.31
N ALA A 230 11.73 -36.99 8.69
CA ALA A 230 11.92 -35.56 8.62
C ALA A 230 10.74 -34.79 9.24
N SER A 231 9.98 -35.42 10.13
CA SER A 231 8.74 -34.86 10.69
C SER A 231 8.96 -33.64 11.59
N LEU A 232 10.21 -33.41 12.01
CA LEU A 232 10.61 -32.31 12.91
C LEU A 232 11.01 -31.05 12.16
N ILE A 233 11.22 -31.13 10.85
CA ILE A 233 11.67 -30.00 10.01
C ILE A 233 10.59 -29.57 9.03
N SER A 234 10.77 -28.41 8.41
CA SER A 234 9.85 -27.96 7.37
C SER A 234 10.12 -28.67 6.04
N PHE A 235 9.13 -28.74 5.14
CA PHE A 235 9.37 -29.32 3.82
C PHE A 235 10.44 -28.55 3.02
N ASN A 236 10.58 -27.24 3.25
CA ASN A 236 11.66 -26.44 2.67
C ASN A 236 13.03 -26.92 3.16
N SER A 237 13.17 -27.07 4.47
CA SER A 237 14.39 -27.56 5.14
C SER A 237 14.80 -28.94 4.61
N TYR A 238 13.82 -29.84 4.47
CA TYR A 238 14.04 -31.16 3.90
C TYR A 238 14.57 -31.08 2.45
N MET A 239 14.01 -30.19 1.64
CA MET A 239 14.45 -30.04 0.25
C MET A 239 15.82 -29.37 0.12
N ASP A 240 16.21 -28.52 1.08
CA ASP A 240 17.56 -27.95 1.16
C ASP A 240 18.59 -29.06 1.51
N GLU A 241 18.28 -29.97 2.43
CA GLU A 241 19.10 -31.17 2.70
C GLU A 241 19.21 -32.09 1.47
N VAL A 242 18.12 -32.26 0.72
CA VAL A 242 18.15 -33.04 -0.53
C VAL A 242 19.03 -32.37 -1.59
N PHE A 243 18.97 -31.04 -1.70
CA PHE A 243 19.82 -30.28 -2.61
C PHE A 243 21.31 -30.48 -2.29
N ASP A 244 21.66 -30.45 -1.01
CA ASP A 244 23.03 -30.61 -0.51
C ASP A 244 23.54 -32.04 -0.68
N GLU A 245 22.75 -33.06 -0.29
CA GLU A 245 23.13 -34.48 -0.40
C GLU A 245 23.31 -34.91 -1.86
N TYR A 246 22.45 -34.43 -2.76
CA TYR A 246 22.61 -34.68 -4.19
C TYR A 246 23.85 -33.99 -4.78
N GLY A 247 24.45 -33.03 -4.08
CA GLY A 247 25.63 -32.31 -4.54
C GLY A 247 25.33 -31.48 -5.80
N VAL A 248 24.14 -30.89 -5.85
CA VAL A 248 23.68 -30.10 -7.01
C VAL A 248 24.55 -28.86 -7.18
N GLN A 249 25.00 -28.61 -8.42
CA GLN A 249 25.85 -27.45 -8.72
C GLN A 249 25.08 -26.13 -8.62
N ASP A 250 25.79 -25.00 -8.53
CA ASP A 250 25.19 -23.66 -8.36
C ASP A 250 24.07 -23.32 -9.37
N CYS A 251 24.08 -23.91 -10.57
CA CYS A 251 23.03 -23.69 -11.57
C CYS A 251 21.90 -24.71 -11.59
N GLY A 252 21.91 -25.70 -10.70
CA GLY A 252 20.83 -26.65 -10.59
C GLY A 252 19.65 -26.12 -9.79
N ILE A 253 18.47 -26.68 -10.07
CA ILE A 253 17.22 -26.35 -9.39
C ILE A 253 16.53 -27.68 -9.03
N VAL A 254 16.16 -27.84 -7.76
CA VAL A 254 15.45 -29.00 -7.24
C VAL A 254 14.07 -28.59 -6.78
N TRP A 255 13.05 -29.25 -7.30
CA TRP A 255 11.65 -29.04 -6.91
C TRP A 255 11.15 -30.22 -6.09
N GLY A 256 10.54 -29.91 -4.95
CA GLY A 256 9.89 -30.88 -4.09
C GLY A 256 8.37 -30.77 -4.21
N ILE A 257 7.69 -31.91 -4.35
CA ILE A 257 6.23 -32.02 -4.31
C ILE A 257 5.86 -33.02 -3.21
N MET A 258 5.13 -32.58 -2.20
CA MET A 258 4.64 -33.44 -1.12
C MET A 258 3.11 -33.50 -1.15
N VAL A 259 2.56 -34.69 -0.92
CA VAL A 259 1.11 -34.87 -0.74
C VAL A 259 0.75 -34.70 0.72
N GLU A 260 -0.13 -33.76 1.04
CA GLU A 260 -0.67 -33.62 2.38
C GLU A 260 -2.10 -34.18 2.50
N PHE A 261 -2.24 -35.11 3.43
CA PHE A 261 -3.52 -35.74 3.75
C PHE A 261 -4.22 -34.98 4.87
N SER A 262 -5.34 -34.33 4.56
CA SER A 262 -6.22 -33.76 5.59
C SER A 262 -6.92 -34.87 6.36
N LEU A 263 -6.74 -34.91 7.69
CA LEU A 263 -7.47 -35.83 8.56
C LEU A 263 -8.99 -35.54 8.64
N TRP A 264 -9.44 -34.39 8.11
CA TRP A 264 -10.79 -33.87 8.26
C TRP A 264 -11.58 -33.86 6.95
N SER A 265 -10.98 -34.24 5.83
CA SER A 265 -11.61 -34.31 4.51
C SER A 265 -10.96 -35.41 3.66
N ASP A 266 -11.72 -36.04 2.75
CA ASP A 266 -11.18 -36.95 1.72
C ASP A 266 -10.40 -36.19 0.61
N MET A 267 -9.83 -35.03 0.94
CA MET A 267 -9.16 -34.10 0.04
C MET A 267 -7.69 -34.04 0.40
N TYR A 268 -6.85 -34.21 -0.61
CA TYR A 268 -5.41 -34.07 -0.52
C TYR A 268 -5.04 -32.70 -1.06
N TRP A 269 -4.08 -32.03 -0.45
CA TRP A 269 -3.49 -30.82 -1.01
C TRP A 269 -2.01 -31.10 -1.26
N TYR A 270 -1.42 -30.42 -2.25
CA TYR A 270 0.00 -30.56 -2.53
C TYR A 270 0.73 -29.40 -1.90
N GLN A 271 1.84 -29.69 -1.24
CA GLN A 271 2.84 -28.69 -0.91
C GLN A 271 3.95 -28.76 -1.95
N ILE A 272 4.36 -27.62 -2.50
CA ILE A 272 5.41 -27.50 -3.49
C ILE A 272 6.47 -26.56 -2.97
N THR A 273 7.74 -26.94 -3.10
CA THR A 273 8.86 -26.08 -2.77
C THR A 273 10.00 -26.23 -3.75
N VAL A 274 10.96 -25.31 -3.66
CA VAL A 274 12.10 -25.23 -4.57
C VAL A 274 13.35 -24.83 -3.80
N SER A 275 14.43 -25.54 -4.10
CA SER A 275 15.79 -25.27 -3.65
C SER A 275 16.67 -25.06 -4.88
N SER A 276 17.46 -23.99 -4.89
CA SER A 276 18.22 -23.57 -6.06
C SER A 276 19.58 -23.01 -5.63
N GLY A 277 20.60 -23.17 -6.46
CA GLY A 277 21.93 -22.70 -6.12
C GLY A 277 22.06 -21.17 -5.99
N GLU A 278 23.16 -20.72 -5.38
CA GLU A 278 23.35 -19.33 -4.95
C GLU A 278 23.23 -18.28 -6.08
N GLN A 279 23.44 -18.67 -7.34
CA GLN A 279 23.37 -17.74 -8.47
C GLN A 279 21.96 -17.19 -8.71
N TYR A 280 20.93 -17.90 -8.23
CA TYR A 280 19.53 -17.49 -8.34
C TYR A 280 19.09 -16.56 -7.20
N ASN A 281 19.96 -16.30 -6.22
CA ASN A 281 19.64 -15.39 -5.11
C ASN A 281 19.16 -14.02 -5.60
N GLY A 282 18.08 -13.52 -4.99
CA GLY A 282 17.50 -12.22 -5.34
C GLY A 282 16.16 -12.36 -6.07
N ASP A 283 16.08 -11.84 -7.29
CA ASP A 283 14.81 -11.79 -8.02
C ASP A 283 14.38 -13.16 -8.57
N TRP A 284 15.33 -14.03 -8.96
CA TRP A 284 15.03 -15.39 -9.43
C TRP A 284 14.53 -16.32 -8.32
N ASP A 285 15.20 -16.35 -7.17
CA ASP A 285 14.74 -17.08 -5.97
C ASP A 285 13.31 -16.64 -5.58
N ARG A 286 13.06 -15.33 -5.54
CA ARG A 286 11.70 -14.81 -5.28
C ARG A 286 10.70 -15.30 -6.33
N PHE A 287 11.06 -15.26 -7.62
CA PHE A 287 10.18 -15.68 -8.69
C PHE A 287 9.83 -17.17 -8.61
N LEU A 288 10.82 -18.05 -8.44
CA LEU A 288 10.62 -19.49 -8.31
C LEU A 288 9.74 -19.82 -7.10
N ARG A 289 10.03 -19.21 -5.94
CA ARG A 289 9.22 -19.36 -4.72
C ARG A 289 7.81 -18.77 -4.83
N ASP A 290 7.59 -17.74 -5.64
CA ASP A 290 6.25 -17.20 -5.90
C ASP A 290 5.42 -18.14 -6.80
N GLN A 291 6.07 -18.93 -7.66
CA GLN A 291 5.38 -19.91 -8.50
C GLN A 291 4.81 -21.07 -7.68
N THR A 292 5.45 -21.47 -6.57
CA THR A 292 4.98 -22.61 -5.76
C THR A 292 3.53 -22.40 -5.33
N TRP A 293 3.20 -21.24 -4.77
CA TRP A 293 1.85 -20.91 -4.32
C TRP A 293 0.82 -20.90 -5.46
N GLN A 294 1.18 -20.37 -6.63
CA GLN A 294 0.28 -20.35 -7.79
C GLN A 294 -0.01 -21.76 -8.31
N MET A 295 0.99 -22.64 -8.28
CA MET A 295 0.86 -24.04 -8.68
C MET A 295 0.02 -24.84 -7.68
N GLU A 296 0.26 -24.68 -6.37
CA GLU A 296 -0.55 -25.29 -5.31
C GLU A 296 -2.03 -24.90 -5.42
N ASP A 297 -2.31 -23.61 -5.60
CA ASP A 297 -3.67 -23.08 -5.78
C ASP A 297 -4.32 -23.67 -7.04
N SER A 298 -3.58 -23.71 -8.16
CA SER A 298 -4.08 -24.30 -9.41
C SER A 298 -4.41 -25.79 -9.28
N LEU A 299 -3.58 -26.57 -8.58
CA LEU A 299 -3.86 -27.99 -8.32
C LEU A 299 -5.11 -28.16 -7.47
N TYR A 300 -5.26 -27.35 -6.42
CA TYR A 300 -6.43 -27.38 -5.55
C TYR A 300 -7.72 -27.11 -6.34
N TYR A 301 -7.75 -26.05 -7.15
CA TYR A 301 -8.92 -25.73 -7.99
C TYR A 301 -9.17 -26.79 -9.07
N GLY A 302 -8.12 -27.34 -9.66
CA GLY A 302 -8.20 -28.43 -10.65
C GLY A 302 -8.84 -29.69 -10.08
N GLN A 303 -8.55 -30.02 -8.81
CA GLN A 303 -9.16 -31.13 -8.09
C GLN A 303 -10.62 -30.87 -7.69
N GLU A 304 -10.90 -29.72 -7.07
CA GLU A 304 -12.23 -29.43 -6.49
C GLU A 304 -13.28 -29.07 -7.57
N TYR A 305 -12.88 -28.34 -8.61
CA TYR A 305 -13.81 -27.78 -9.61
C TYR A 305 -13.55 -28.28 -11.04
N GLY A 306 -12.48 -29.06 -11.25
CA GLY A 306 -12.10 -29.66 -12.53
C GLY A 306 -11.17 -28.77 -13.37
N MET A 307 -10.58 -29.34 -14.44
CA MET A 307 -9.55 -28.69 -15.28
C MET A 307 -9.97 -27.40 -16.03
N ASN A 308 -11.24 -26.99 -15.94
CA ASN A 308 -11.65 -25.68 -16.46
C ASN A 308 -11.31 -24.54 -15.49
N GLU A 309 -11.03 -24.87 -14.23
CA GLU A 309 -10.81 -23.92 -13.14
C GLU A 309 -9.42 -24.06 -12.49
N GLY A 310 -8.62 -25.07 -12.86
CA GLY A 310 -7.23 -25.25 -12.40
C GLY A 310 -6.46 -26.29 -13.23
N SER A 311 -5.26 -26.68 -12.78
CA SER A 311 -4.32 -27.53 -13.53
C SER A 311 -4.25 -28.97 -13.00
N SER A 312 -3.81 -29.89 -13.85
CA SER A 312 -3.40 -31.25 -13.44
C SER A 312 -1.96 -31.26 -12.87
N LEU A 313 -1.59 -32.34 -12.16
CA LEU A 313 -0.22 -32.51 -11.65
C LEU A 313 0.83 -32.52 -12.77
N PHE A 314 0.50 -33.13 -13.91
CA PHE A 314 1.38 -33.14 -15.08
C PHE A 314 1.58 -31.74 -15.69
N GLU A 315 0.53 -30.93 -15.75
CA GLU A 315 0.66 -29.54 -16.21
C GLU A 315 1.54 -28.72 -15.27
N VAL A 316 1.37 -28.88 -13.95
CA VAL A 316 2.21 -28.18 -12.96
C VAL A 316 3.67 -28.63 -13.01
N THR A 317 3.92 -29.93 -13.12
CA THR A 317 5.31 -30.44 -13.28
C THR A 317 5.94 -30.00 -14.60
N THR A 318 5.14 -29.83 -15.65
CA THR A 318 5.61 -29.20 -16.90
C THR A 318 5.92 -27.72 -16.68
N ASP A 319 5.05 -26.97 -15.99
CA ASP A 319 5.27 -25.55 -15.67
C ASP A 319 6.55 -25.35 -14.83
N ILE A 320 6.83 -26.26 -13.88
CA ILE A 320 8.09 -26.32 -13.13
C ILE A 320 9.31 -26.33 -14.06
N THR A 321 9.30 -27.15 -15.11
CA THR A 321 10.42 -27.21 -16.07
C THR A 321 10.59 -25.90 -16.82
N GLN A 322 9.48 -25.25 -17.22
CA GLN A 322 9.50 -23.98 -17.94
C GLN A 322 9.98 -22.81 -17.07
N TYR A 323 9.53 -22.73 -15.82
CA TYR A 323 9.98 -21.70 -14.89
C TYR A 323 11.46 -21.84 -14.56
N SER A 324 11.94 -23.08 -14.42
CA SER A 324 13.34 -23.39 -14.20
C SER A 324 14.20 -23.03 -15.41
N GLU A 325 13.79 -23.43 -16.62
CA GLU A 325 14.47 -23.06 -17.87
C GLU A 325 14.57 -21.55 -18.02
N LYS A 326 13.49 -20.82 -17.72
CA LYS A 326 13.47 -19.36 -17.75
C LYS A 326 14.51 -18.73 -16.82
N ALA A 327 14.63 -19.27 -15.60
CA ALA A 327 15.63 -18.83 -14.62
C ALA A 327 17.05 -19.18 -15.06
N ILE A 328 17.28 -20.41 -15.54
CA ILE A 328 18.58 -20.88 -16.05
C ILE A 328 19.07 -20.01 -17.21
N ASN A 329 18.17 -19.64 -18.13
CA ASN A 329 18.50 -18.80 -19.29
C ASN A 329 18.63 -17.31 -18.97
N ASP A 330 18.41 -16.90 -17.72
CA ASP A 330 18.31 -15.50 -17.29
C ASP A 330 17.36 -14.68 -18.18
N ASP A 331 16.25 -15.30 -18.61
CA ASP A 331 15.26 -14.62 -19.46
C ASP A 331 14.22 -13.88 -18.62
N GLY A 332 14.73 -12.98 -17.78
CA GLY A 332 13.97 -12.17 -16.86
C GLY A 332 13.49 -10.85 -17.45
N PHE A 333 12.98 -9.99 -16.57
CA PHE A 333 12.46 -8.68 -16.97
C PHE A 333 13.54 -7.76 -17.56
N LYS A 334 13.35 -7.35 -18.82
CA LYS A 334 14.20 -6.35 -19.50
C LYS A 334 13.44 -5.04 -19.68
N ILE A 335 13.96 -3.95 -19.09
CA ILE A 335 13.29 -2.65 -19.13
C ILE A 335 13.14 -2.09 -20.55
N ASP A 336 14.12 -2.35 -21.42
CA ASP A 336 14.08 -1.88 -22.82
C ASP A 336 12.92 -2.50 -23.59
N GLU A 337 12.65 -3.79 -23.36
CA GLU A 337 11.50 -4.51 -23.94
C GLU A 337 10.18 -3.98 -23.38
N TRP A 338 10.09 -3.78 -22.07
CA TRP A 338 8.89 -3.21 -21.45
C TRP A 338 8.58 -1.80 -21.97
N LEU A 339 9.61 -0.98 -22.19
CA LEU A 339 9.49 0.35 -22.80
C LEU A 339 8.99 0.28 -24.24
N GLU A 340 9.44 -0.71 -25.03
CA GLU A 340 8.99 -0.90 -26.41
C GLU A 340 7.50 -1.30 -26.45
N ILE A 341 7.11 -2.29 -25.65
CA ILE A 341 5.73 -2.78 -25.52
C ILE A 341 4.78 -1.66 -25.08
N ASN A 342 5.21 -0.82 -24.13
CA ASN A 342 4.38 0.24 -23.53
C ASN A 342 4.66 1.65 -24.09
N SER A 343 5.34 1.74 -25.23
CA SER A 343 5.74 3.00 -25.87
C SER A 343 4.58 3.95 -26.15
N ILE A 344 3.42 3.43 -26.62
CA ILE A 344 2.23 4.24 -26.92
C ILE A 344 1.66 4.88 -25.63
N PRO A 345 1.32 4.12 -24.56
CA PRO A 345 0.92 4.69 -23.28
C PRO A 345 1.90 5.74 -22.75
N ILE A 346 3.21 5.46 -22.78
CA ILE A 346 4.26 6.38 -22.31
C ILE A 346 4.21 7.71 -23.09
N LEU A 347 4.14 7.63 -24.42
CA LEU A 347 4.04 8.81 -25.28
C LEU A 347 2.75 9.60 -25.02
N LEU A 348 1.63 8.93 -24.77
CA LEU A 348 0.37 9.60 -24.43
C LEU A 348 0.47 10.35 -23.10
N VAL A 349 1.07 9.76 -22.06
CA VAL A 349 1.29 10.45 -20.78
C VAL A 349 2.13 11.70 -20.97
N ALA A 350 3.25 11.57 -21.68
CA ALA A 350 4.11 12.72 -21.98
C ALA A 350 3.35 13.79 -22.77
N MET A 351 2.61 13.40 -23.81
CA MET A 351 1.83 14.33 -24.64
C MET A 351 0.78 15.09 -23.82
N PHE A 352 0.00 14.40 -22.98
CA PHE A 352 -1.01 15.05 -22.14
C PHE A 352 -0.39 15.98 -21.10
N LEU A 353 0.76 15.60 -20.50
CA LEU A 353 1.52 16.47 -19.61
C LEU A 353 1.99 17.73 -20.34
N PHE A 354 2.62 17.59 -21.51
CA PHE A 354 3.09 18.74 -22.29
C PHE A 354 1.96 19.66 -22.76
N ILE A 355 0.84 19.10 -23.21
CA ILE A 355 -0.36 19.87 -23.58
C ILE A 355 -0.89 20.63 -22.35
N GLY A 356 -1.01 19.95 -21.20
CA GLY A 356 -1.44 20.57 -19.95
C GLY A 356 -0.55 21.73 -19.54
N ILE A 357 0.77 21.52 -19.51
CA ILE A 357 1.76 22.54 -19.18
C ILE A 357 1.71 23.70 -20.19
N GLY A 358 1.65 23.41 -21.49
CA GLY A 358 1.61 24.42 -22.54
C GLY A 358 0.36 25.31 -22.46
N LEU A 359 -0.82 24.71 -22.24
CA LEU A 359 -2.08 25.42 -22.04
C LEU A 359 -2.06 26.24 -20.74
N PHE A 360 -1.43 25.73 -19.67
CA PHE A 360 -1.22 26.46 -18.44
C PHE A 360 -0.38 27.72 -18.69
N ILE A 361 0.79 27.58 -19.30
CA ILE A 361 1.70 28.70 -19.62
C ILE A 361 0.99 29.73 -20.50
N TYR A 362 0.26 29.30 -21.53
CA TYR A 362 -0.52 30.18 -22.39
C TYR A 362 -1.60 30.98 -21.63
N SER A 363 -2.14 30.43 -20.53
CA SER A 363 -3.15 31.11 -19.71
C SER A 363 -2.57 32.20 -18.80
N ILE A 364 -1.26 32.14 -18.46
CA ILE A 364 -0.63 33.03 -17.46
C ILE A 364 -0.77 34.51 -17.80
N PRO A 365 -0.50 35.00 -19.04
CA PRO A 365 -0.56 36.43 -19.34
C PRO A 365 -1.96 37.02 -19.16
N LYS A 366 -3.02 36.28 -19.54
CA LYS A 366 -4.41 36.71 -19.36
C LYS A 366 -4.77 36.81 -17.88
N LYS A 367 -4.36 35.84 -17.08
CA LYS A 367 -4.56 35.82 -15.62
C LYS A 367 -3.86 37.00 -14.93
N LEU A 368 -2.63 37.33 -15.35
CA LEU A 368 -1.90 38.50 -14.84
C LEU A 368 -2.60 39.82 -15.21
N LYS A 369 -3.05 39.97 -16.47
CA LYS A 369 -3.81 41.16 -16.91
C LYS A 369 -5.13 41.30 -16.16
N PHE A 370 -5.87 40.21 -15.99
CA PHE A 370 -7.12 40.19 -15.21
C PHE A 370 -6.86 40.62 -13.76
N ARG A 371 -5.84 40.06 -13.10
CA ARG A 371 -5.48 40.40 -11.71
C ARG A 371 -5.17 41.90 -11.54
N LYS A 372 -4.47 42.51 -12.51
CA LYS A 372 -4.15 43.96 -12.46
C LYS A 372 -5.35 44.87 -12.69
N ARG A 373 -6.30 44.48 -13.56
CA ARG A 373 -7.46 45.31 -13.94
C ARG A 373 -8.75 44.98 -13.19
N LYS A 374 -8.69 44.02 -12.26
CA LYS A 374 -9.86 43.58 -11.47
C LYS A 374 -10.52 44.75 -10.72
N ASP A 375 -9.71 45.56 -10.06
CA ASP A 375 -10.20 46.67 -9.23
C ASP A 375 -10.78 47.80 -10.07
N GLU A 376 -10.24 48.02 -11.27
CA GLU A 376 -10.76 48.97 -12.26
C GLU A 376 -12.18 48.59 -12.68
N ALA A 377 -12.43 47.33 -13.01
CA ALA A 377 -13.78 46.85 -13.35
C ALA A 377 -14.77 47.05 -12.20
N LEU A 378 -14.36 46.85 -10.95
CA LEU A 378 -15.20 47.06 -9.77
C LEU A 378 -15.61 48.52 -9.61
N VAL A 379 -14.65 49.45 -9.72
CA VAL A 379 -14.90 50.89 -9.64
C VAL A 379 -15.84 51.34 -10.76
N LYS A 380 -15.58 50.93 -12.00
CA LYS A 380 -16.41 51.28 -13.17
C LYS A 380 -17.85 50.75 -13.03
N THR A 381 -18.01 49.54 -12.51
CA THR A 381 -19.34 48.97 -12.23
C THR A 381 -20.10 49.79 -11.19
N ALA A 382 -19.42 50.31 -10.16
CA ALA A 382 -20.02 51.13 -9.12
C ALA A 382 -20.47 52.51 -9.59
N VAL A 383 -19.66 53.13 -10.44
CA VAL A 383 -20.00 54.40 -11.10
C VAL A 383 -21.24 54.24 -11.98
N ILE A 384 -21.31 53.16 -12.78
CA ILE A 384 -22.48 52.81 -13.58
C ILE A 384 -23.74 52.66 -12.72
N ASN A 385 -23.67 51.91 -11.61
CA ASN A 385 -24.83 51.72 -10.76
C ASN A 385 -25.30 53.03 -10.12
N ARG A 386 -24.37 53.87 -9.65
CA ARG A 386 -24.73 55.17 -9.05
C ARG A 386 -25.41 56.09 -10.05
N ALA A 387 -24.99 56.08 -11.32
CA ALA A 387 -25.66 56.83 -12.39
C ALA A 387 -27.05 56.29 -12.72
N ILE A 388 -27.25 54.96 -12.69
CA ILE A 388 -28.58 54.36 -12.82
C ILE A 388 -29.47 54.83 -11.66
N MET A 389 -28.96 54.79 -10.43
CA MET A 389 -29.69 55.19 -9.22
C MET A 389 -29.99 56.69 -9.16
N SER A 390 -29.12 57.57 -9.68
CA SER A 390 -29.34 59.02 -9.72
C SER A 390 -30.37 59.44 -10.77
N ASN A 391 -30.47 58.71 -11.88
CA ASN A 391 -31.42 58.96 -12.96
C ASN A 391 -32.83 58.41 -12.72
N LEU A 392 -33.04 57.60 -11.68
CA LEU A 392 -34.38 57.26 -11.20
C LEU A 392 -35.04 58.54 -10.65
N SER A 393 -36.04 59.06 -11.36
CA SER A 393 -36.74 60.30 -11.01
C SER A 393 -37.22 60.30 -9.55
N GLY A 394 -37.29 61.48 -8.92
CA GLY A 394 -37.69 61.63 -7.51
C GLY A 394 -39.08 61.10 -7.13
N GLY A 395 -39.88 60.65 -8.12
CA GLY A 395 -41.17 59.99 -7.93
C GLY A 395 -41.22 58.52 -8.36
N SER A 396 -40.08 57.85 -8.62
CA SER A 396 -40.09 56.41 -8.94
C SER A 396 -40.52 55.59 -7.72
N SER A 397 -41.48 54.68 -7.92
CA SER A 397 -42.00 53.79 -6.86
C SER A 397 -40.88 53.00 -6.16
N ILE A 398 -39.82 52.69 -6.91
CA ILE A 398 -38.62 51.98 -6.44
C ILE A 398 -37.90 52.77 -5.34
N ARG A 399 -37.76 54.09 -5.47
CA ARG A 399 -37.03 54.93 -4.50
C ARG A 399 -37.87 55.26 -3.27
N SER A 400 -39.19 55.43 -3.43
CA SER A 400 -40.11 55.76 -2.34
C SER A 400 -40.48 54.56 -1.44
N GLU A 401 -40.33 53.32 -1.93
CA GLU A 401 -40.73 52.10 -1.22
C GLU A 401 -39.55 51.23 -0.75
N TRP A 402 -38.32 51.69 -0.94
CA TRP A 402 -37.11 51.02 -0.46
C TRP A 402 -36.90 51.24 1.04
N ASN A 403 -36.74 50.17 1.81
CA ASN A 403 -36.64 50.20 3.28
C ASN A 403 -35.20 50.24 3.82
N GLY A 404 -34.18 50.39 2.96
CA GLY A 404 -32.77 50.47 3.37
C GLY A 404 -32.14 49.16 3.82
N VAL A 405 -32.80 48.00 3.63
CA VAL A 405 -32.29 46.69 4.08
C VAL A 405 -31.69 45.91 2.91
N PHE A 406 -30.41 45.55 3.01
CA PHE A 406 -29.72 44.70 2.04
C PHE A 406 -30.03 43.22 2.33
N GLY A 407 -30.64 42.50 1.39
CA GLY A 407 -30.91 41.07 1.51
C GLY A 407 -29.79 40.21 0.90
N GLY A 408 -29.35 39.17 1.61
CA GLY A 408 -28.44 38.14 1.06
C GLY A 408 -26.95 38.51 1.00
N MET A 409 -26.51 39.55 1.72
CA MET A 409 -25.10 39.93 1.87
C MET A 409 -24.53 39.60 3.26
N LYS A 410 -23.21 39.40 3.35
CA LYS A 410 -22.46 39.40 4.61
C LYS A 410 -22.07 40.82 5.03
N ASP A 411 -21.92 41.08 6.34
CA ASP A 411 -21.59 42.40 6.88
C ASP A 411 -20.31 43.03 6.29
N SER A 412 -19.33 42.21 5.93
CA SER A 412 -18.09 42.66 5.26
C SER A 412 -18.33 43.24 3.86
N GLU A 413 -19.29 42.67 3.13
CA GLU A 413 -19.68 43.12 1.78
C GLU A 413 -20.47 44.43 1.88
N ILE A 414 -21.36 44.53 2.89
CA ILE A 414 -22.10 45.77 3.21
C ILE A 414 -21.15 46.90 3.60
N LYS A 415 -20.12 46.60 4.41
CA LYS A 415 -19.11 47.58 4.82
C LYS A 415 -18.27 48.10 3.63
N SER A 416 -17.91 47.21 2.71
CA SER A 416 -17.16 47.56 1.49
C SER A 416 -18.00 48.42 0.55
N PHE A 417 -19.28 48.07 0.38
CA PHE A 417 -20.24 48.87 -0.37
C PHE A 417 -20.41 50.27 0.23
N ARG A 418 -20.55 50.38 1.56
CA ARG A 418 -20.67 51.67 2.26
C ARG A 418 -19.40 52.52 2.16
N GLN A 419 -18.21 51.92 2.26
CA GLN A 419 -16.95 52.65 2.07
C GLN A 419 -16.78 53.17 0.64
N LEU A 420 -17.27 52.41 -0.34
CA LEU A 420 -17.28 52.81 -1.75
C LEU A 420 -18.28 53.95 -1.98
N ASP A 421 -19.49 53.85 -1.42
CA ASP A 421 -20.53 54.90 -1.46
C ASP A 421 -20.07 56.20 -0.79
N GLU A 422 -19.37 56.10 0.34
CA GLU A 422 -18.81 57.24 1.07
C GLU A 422 -17.69 57.95 0.30
N LYS A 423 -16.81 57.19 -0.38
CA LYS A 423 -15.80 57.77 -1.28
C LYS A 423 -16.41 58.46 -2.49
N LEU A 424 -17.54 57.94 -3.00
CA LEU A 424 -18.20 58.47 -4.18
C LEU A 424 -19.12 59.65 -3.86
N ARG A 425 -19.55 59.83 -2.60
CA ARG A 425 -20.56 60.82 -2.13
C ARG A 425 -20.38 62.27 -2.62
N HIS A 426 -19.20 62.64 -3.09
CA HIS A 426 -18.84 63.99 -3.56
C HIS A 426 -18.83 64.19 -5.08
N GLU A 427 -19.05 63.15 -5.89
CA GLU A 427 -19.19 63.30 -7.35
C GLU A 427 -20.68 63.49 -7.72
N ASP A 428 -21.01 64.58 -8.41
CA ASP A 428 -22.30 64.77 -9.08
C ASP A 428 -22.30 63.95 -10.39
N VAL A 429 -22.98 62.80 -10.37
CA VAL A 429 -22.89 61.81 -11.45
C VAL A 429 -24.02 62.01 -12.45
N ASN A 430 -23.84 62.98 -13.36
CA ASN A 430 -24.55 63.03 -14.63
C ASN A 430 -23.65 62.37 -15.69
N ILE A 431 -23.87 61.08 -15.98
CA ILE A 431 -23.10 60.31 -16.98
C ILE A 431 -23.82 60.36 -18.32
N SER A 432 -23.13 60.74 -19.39
CA SER A 432 -23.66 60.65 -20.75
C SER A 432 -23.83 59.20 -21.18
N LEU A 433 -24.79 58.92 -22.07
CA LEU A 433 -25.00 57.58 -22.65
C LEU A 433 -23.72 57.01 -23.29
N GLU A 434 -22.93 57.87 -23.93
CA GLU A 434 -21.63 57.51 -24.53
C GLU A 434 -20.62 57.03 -23.48
N LYS A 435 -20.50 57.75 -22.35
CA LYS A 435 -19.63 57.34 -21.24
C LYS A 435 -20.13 56.05 -20.58
N TYR A 436 -21.44 55.84 -20.49
CA TYR A 436 -22.01 54.57 -19.99
C TYR A 436 -21.61 53.37 -20.87
N GLU A 437 -21.68 53.53 -22.19
CA GLU A 437 -21.32 52.48 -23.15
C GLU A 437 -19.83 52.14 -23.07
N THR A 438 -18.96 53.15 -23.00
CA THR A 438 -17.51 52.95 -22.84
C THR A 438 -17.15 52.20 -21.56
N GLU A 439 -17.78 52.55 -20.44
CA GLU A 439 -17.53 51.90 -19.14
C GLU A 439 -18.01 50.44 -19.15
N LEU A 440 -19.14 50.14 -19.80
CA LEU A 440 -19.64 48.78 -19.98
C LEU A 440 -18.72 47.93 -20.87
N GLU A 441 -18.14 48.54 -21.92
CA GLU A 441 -17.21 47.87 -22.82
C GLU A 441 -15.91 47.48 -22.10
N ILE A 442 -15.35 48.38 -21.28
CA ILE A 442 -14.16 48.08 -20.46
C ILE A 442 -14.45 46.94 -19.47
N ILE A 443 -15.64 46.92 -18.86
CA ILE A 443 -16.06 45.83 -17.98
C ILE A 443 -16.13 44.50 -18.73
N LYS A 444 -16.73 44.47 -19.93
CA LYS A 444 -16.79 43.26 -20.78
C LYS A 444 -15.39 42.77 -21.15
N GLU A 445 -14.51 43.69 -21.52
CA GLU A 445 -13.11 43.39 -21.88
C GLU A 445 -12.37 42.71 -20.72
N ILE A 446 -12.46 43.30 -19.52
CA ILE A 446 -11.82 42.76 -18.32
C ILE A 446 -12.44 41.41 -17.94
N TYR A 447 -13.76 41.25 -18.09
CA TYR A 447 -14.45 39.99 -17.80
C TYR A 447 -14.03 38.86 -18.75
N ASN A 448 -13.80 39.16 -20.03
CA ASN A 448 -13.32 38.18 -21.01
C ASN A 448 -11.89 37.67 -20.76
N LEU A 449 -11.13 38.32 -19.87
CA LEU A 449 -9.80 37.86 -19.42
C LEU A 449 -9.85 36.79 -18.31
N ARG A 450 -11.04 36.54 -17.72
CA ARG A 450 -11.23 35.80 -16.46
C ARG A 450 -11.07 34.28 -16.54
N SER A 451 -11.53 33.66 -17.61
CA SER A 451 -11.47 32.19 -17.77
C SER A 451 -11.45 31.88 -19.24
N SER A 452 -10.35 31.29 -19.70
CA SER A 452 -10.28 30.74 -21.03
C SER A 452 -10.63 29.26 -20.99
N ARG A 453 -11.27 28.74 -22.05
CA ARG A 453 -11.45 27.29 -22.29
C ARG A 453 -10.16 26.49 -22.06
N SER A 454 -8.99 27.14 -22.20
CA SER A 454 -7.68 26.56 -21.90
C SER A 454 -7.48 26.15 -20.44
N ASP A 455 -8.12 26.80 -19.45
CA ASP A 455 -7.98 26.44 -18.03
C ASP A 455 -8.67 25.12 -17.71
N ILE A 456 -9.85 24.91 -18.31
CA ILE A 456 -10.61 23.67 -18.22
C ILE A 456 -9.81 22.56 -18.93
N ALA A 457 -9.31 22.83 -20.14
CA ALA A 457 -8.49 21.87 -20.88
C ALA A 457 -7.18 21.52 -20.16
N THR A 458 -6.51 22.49 -19.53
CA THR A 458 -5.32 22.25 -18.70
C THR A 458 -5.62 21.30 -17.54
N ALA A 459 -6.70 21.55 -16.81
CA ALA A 459 -7.11 20.71 -15.69
C ALA A 459 -7.44 19.29 -16.17
N PHE A 460 -8.18 19.16 -17.27
CA PHE A 460 -8.47 17.85 -17.88
C PHE A 460 -7.20 17.11 -18.30
N SER A 461 -6.22 17.78 -18.94
CA SER A 461 -4.96 17.17 -19.34
C SER A 461 -4.15 16.64 -18.15
N ILE A 462 -4.08 17.40 -17.05
CA ILE A 462 -3.37 16.98 -15.82
C ILE A 462 -4.12 15.82 -15.14
N ILE A 463 -5.45 15.89 -15.06
CA ILE A 463 -6.28 14.84 -14.47
C ILE A 463 -6.18 13.52 -15.24
N ILE A 464 -6.04 13.57 -16.57
CA ILE A 464 -5.89 12.37 -17.41
C ILE A 464 -4.46 11.81 -17.35
N SER A 465 -3.43 12.66 -17.20
CA SER A 465 -2.05 12.17 -17.13
C SER A 465 -1.73 11.38 -15.86
N PHE A 466 -2.41 11.67 -14.75
CA PHE A 466 -2.15 11.02 -13.45
C PHE A 466 -2.56 9.53 -13.40
N PRO A 467 -3.77 9.11 -13.81
CA PRO A 467 -4.15 7.70 -13.86
C PRO A 467 -3.26 6.94 -14.83
N MET A 468 -2.94 7.52 -15.98
CA MET A 468 -2.07 6.87 -16.96
C MET A 468 -0.63 6.71 -16.44
N ALA A 469 -0.11 7.67 -15.66
CA ALA A 469 1.18 7.53 -15.00
C ALA A 469 1.17 6.45 -13.90
N ILE A 470 0.09 6.38 -13.11
CA ILE A 470 -0.08 5.32 -12.10
C ILE A 470 -0.16 3.95 -12.78
N MET A 471 -0.93 3.82 -13.87
CA MET A 471 -1.02 2.58 -14.66
C MET A 471 0.37 2.11 -15.13
N LEU A 472 1.21 3.04 -15.60
CA LEU A 472 2.57 2.71 -16.02
C LEU A 472 3.43 2.21 -14.85
N VAL A 473 3.33 2.84 -13.68
CA VAL A 473 4.08 2.42 -12.49
C VAL A 473 3.63 1.04 -12.00
N LEU A 474 2.33 0.79 -11.98
CA LEU A 474 1.77 -0.52 -11.57
C LEU A 474 2.17 -1.61 -12.55
N SER A 475 2.01 -1.36 -13.86
CA SER A 475 2.41 -2.31 -14.90
C SER A 475 3.92 -2.60 -14.86
N TYR A 476 4.75 -1.59 -14.61
CA TYR A 476 6.19 -1.78 -14.41
C TYR A 476 6.47 -2.67 -13.19
N SER A 477 5.83 -2.38 -12.05
CA SER A 477 6.01 -3.16 -10.83
C SER A 477 5.63 -4.62 -11.05
N ASN A 478 4.44 -4.88 -11.59
CA ASN A 478 3.96 -6.24 -11.86
C ASN A 478 4.89 -7.01 -12.82
N SER A 479 5.37 -6.35 -13.87
CA SER A 479 6.26 -6.94 -14.87
C SER A 479 7.65 -7.26 -14.30
N SER A 480 8.19 -6.36 -13.47
CA SER A 480 9.56 -6.45 -12.97
C SER A 480 9.71 -7.34 -11.74
N THR A 481 8.82 -7.23 -10.76
CA THR A 481 9.04 -7.86 -9.45
C THR A 481 8.38 -9.23 -9.29
N TRP A 482 7.28 -9.48 -10.00
CA TRP A 482 6.46 -10.68 -9.80
C TRP A 482 6.54 -11.63 -10.99
N LYS A 483 6.41 -11.10 -12.20
CA LYS A 483 6.32 -11.95 -13.41
C LYS A 483 7.65 -12.19 -14.10
N MET A 484 8.67 -11.40 -13.75
CA MET A 484 9.96 -11.37 -14.44
C MET A 484 9.81 -11.38 -15.96
N GLU A 485 8.85 -10.61 -16.49
CA GLU A 485 8.50 -10.60 -17.90
C GLU A 485 7.98 -9.22 -18.29
N ALA A 486 8.44 -8.69 -19.41
CA ALA A 486 7.97 -7.42 -19.94
C ALA A 486 6.52 -7.55 -20.45
N GLN A 487 5.55 -7.17 -19.62
CA GLN A 487 4.15 -7.26 -20.02
C GLN A 487 3.56 -5.91 -20.44
N LYS A 488 2.61 -6.00 -21.36
CA LYS A 488 1.77 -4.86 -21.73
C LYS A 488 0.86 -4.49 -20.57
N ILE A 489 0.59 -3.20 -20.40
CA ILE A 489 -0.43 -2.71 -19.46
C ILE A 489 -1.74 -3.51 -19.62
N SER A 490 -2.16 -4.17 -18.55
CA SER A 490 -3.36 -5.00 -18.48
C SER A 490 -4.62 -4.16 -18.28
N THR A 491 -5.79 -4.77 -18.45
CA THR A 491 -7.06 -4.12 -18.11
C THR A 491 -7.15 -3.78 -16.63
N ASP A 492 -6.54 -4.59 -15.77
CA ASP A 492 -6.63 -4.45 -14.32
C ASP A 492 -5.77 -3.27 -13.85
N ASP A 493 -4.58 -3.10 -14.43
CA ASP A 493 -3.72 -1.93 -14.21
C ASP A 493 -4.49 -0.64 -14.53
N ILE A 494 -5.28 -0.66 -15.62
CA ILE A 494 -6.13 0.46 -16.03
C ILE A 494 -7.20 0.75 -14.98
N PHE A 495 -7.93 -0.27 -14.51
CA PHE A 495 -8.97 -0.09 -13.49
C PHE A 495 -8.40 0.45 -12.18
N ILE A 496 -7.27 -0.10 -11.72
CA ILE A 496 -6.60 0.33 -10.50
C ILE A 496 -6.10 1.77 -10.66
N GLY A 497 -5.46 2.11 -11.78
CA GLY A 497 -4.98 3.47 -12.03
C GLY A 497 -6.10 4.52 -12.01
N ILE A 498 -7.27 4.20 -12.57
CA ILE A 498 -8.47 5.05 -12.48
C ILE A 498 -8.95 5.16 -11.03
N PHE A 499 -9.08 4.03 -10.35
CA PHE A 499 -9.56 3.98 -8.96
C PHE A 499 -8.67 4.79 -8.01
N VAL A 500 -7.35 4.56 -8.06
CA VAL A 500 -6.36 5.28 -7.26
C VAL A 500 -6.39 6.78 -7.55
N THR A 501 -6.56 7.17 -8.82
CA THR A 501 -6.70 8.60 -9.18
C THR A 501 -7.94 9.22 -8.58
N VAL A 502 -9.09 8.54 -8.61
CA VAL A 502 -10.34 9.03 -8.00
C VAL A 502 -10.18 9.11 -6.48
N PHE A 503 -9.56 8.11 -5.86
CA PHE A 503 -9.29 8.05 -4.43
C PHE A 503 -8.36 9.19 -3.99
N ILE A 504 -7.21 9.36 -4.64
CA ILE A 504 -6.31 10.48 -4.40
C ILE A 504 -7.02 11.80 -4.67
N GLY A 505 -7.82 11.89 -5.73
CA GLY A 505 -8.65 13.06 -6.04
C GLY A 505 -9.66 13.39 -4.93
N PHE A 506 -10.16 12.40 -4.19
CA PHE A 506 -11.07 12.61 -3.06
C PHE A 506 -10.36 13.19 -1.83
N PHE A 507 -9.11 12.79 -1.57
CA PHE A 507 -8.32 13.27 -0.43
C PHE A 507 -7.54 14.55 -0.72
N VAL A 508 -6.97 14.65 -1.92
CA VAL A 508 -6.23 15.83 -2.40
C VAL A 508 -7.19 16.90 -2.92
N GLY A 509 -8.34 16.53 -3.46
CA GLY A 509 -9.35 17.45 -4.00
C GLY A 509 -9.76 18.56 -3.03
N PRO A 510 -10.04 18.29 -1.74
CA PRO A 510 -10.31 19.31 -0.74
C PRO A 510 -9.13 20.28 -0.52
N ILE A 511 -7.90 19.76 -0.48
CA ILE A 511 -6.67 20.53 -0.25
C ILE A 511 -6.32 21.37 -1.49
N ALA A 512 -6.36 20.76 -2.67
CA ALA A 512 -6.19 21.40 -3.96
C ALA A 512 -7.31 22.42 -4.22
N ALA A 513 -8.56 22.13 -3.82
CA ALA A 513 -9.66 23.10 -3.87
C ALA A 513 -9.42 24.24 -2.88
N MET A 514 -8.80 24.02 -1.72
CA MET A 514 -8.40 25.09 -0.80
C MET A 514 -7.33 26.00 -1.42
N PHE A 515 -6.33 25.39 -2.08
CA PHE A 515 -5.25 26.09 -2.80
C PHE A 515 -5.78 26.84 -4.05
N PHE A 516 -6.59 26.19 -4.88
CA PHE A 516 -7.28 26.80 -6.02
C PHE A 516 -8.26 27.88 -5.57
N ARG A 517 -8.92 27.71 -4.42
CA ARG A 517 -9.78 28.75 -3.84
C ARG A 517 -8.95 29.94 -3.34
N MET A 518 -7.74 29.74 -2.81
CA MET A 518 -6.78 30.82 -2.55
C MET A 518 -6.36 31.56 -3.83
N ILE A 519 -6.11 30.84 -4.94
CA ILE A 519 -5.66 31.42 -6.21
C ILE A 519 -6.82 32.05 -7.02
N ASN A 520 -8.02 31.49 -6.92
CA ASN A 520 -9.20 31.83 -7.74
C ASN A 520 -10.27 32.62 -6.96
N ASN A 521 -10.04 32.93 -5.67
CA ASN A 521 -10.95 33.71 -4.82
C ASN A 521 -11.33 35.05 -5.45
N GLY A 522 -10.50 35.61 -6.34
CA GLY A 522 -10.82 36.86 -7.03
C GLY A 522 -12.00 36.77 -8.01
N SER A 523 -12.31 35.61 -8.59
CA SER A 523 -13.23 35.52 -9.73
C SER A 523 -14.70 35.31 -9.31
N GLY A 524 -14.95 34.42 -8.35
CA GLY A 524 -16.29 34.18 -7.77
C GLY A 524 -16.81 35.39 -7.01
N GLN A 525 -15.93 36.03 -6.23
CA GLN A 525 -16.21 37.30 -5.56
C GLN A 525 -16.61 38.38 -6.55
N LEU A 526 -15.89 38.57 -7.66
CA LEU A 526 -16.23 39.63 -8.63
C LEU A 526 -17.64 39.48 -9.22
N LYS A 527 -18.09 38.24 -9.52
CA LYS A 527 -19.44 38.00 -10.07
C LYS A 527 -20.53 38.37 -9.06
N LYS A 528 -20.31 38.06 -7.78
CA LYS A 528 -21.17 38.47 -6.66
C LYS A 528 -21.07 39.97 -6.39
N GLU A 529 -19.85 40.51 -6.30
CA GLU A 529 -19.53 41.92 -6.05
C GLU A 529 -20.12 42.82 -7.14
N MET A 530 -20.01 42.45 -8.42
CA MET A 530 -20.63 43.20 -9.54
C MET A 530 -22.16 43.10 -9.54
N ALA A 531 -22.73 41.94 -9.19
CA ALA A 531 -24.18 41.78 -9.03
C ALA A 531 -24.72 42.57 -7.83
N LEU A 532 -23.97 42.63 -6.73
CA LEU A 532 -24.21 43.48 -5.58
C LEU A 532 -24.15 44.97 -5.97
N ILE A 533 -23.09 45.34 -6.69
CA ILE A 533 -22.82 46.71 -7.08
C ILE A 533 -23.87 47.21 -8.06
N LEU A 534 -24.52 46.39 -8.89
CA LEU A 534 -25.60 46.81 -9.81
C LEU A 534 -26.99 46.95 -9.15
N GLY A 535 -27.15 46.68 -7.86
CA GLY A 535 -28.44 46.87 -7.16
C GLY A 535 -29.57 45.90 -7.55
N LEU A 536 -29.38 45.04 -8.56
CA LEU A 536 -30.45 44.34 -9.26
C LEU A 536 -31.24 43.28 -8.45
N PRO A 537 -30.65 42.58 -7.46
CA PRO A 537 -31.44 41.74 -6.54
C PRO A 537 -31.73 42.41 -5.17
N LEU A 538 -31.24 43.62 -4.91
CA LEU A 538 -31.11 44.19 -3.56
C LEU A 538 -32.30 45.05 -3.10
N MET A 539 -33.19 45.43 -4.01
CA MET A 539 -34.33 46.29 -3.68
C MET A 539 -35.62 45.47 -3.64
N LYS A 540 -36.06 45.07 -2.44
CA LYS A 540 -37.42 44.55 -2.24
C LYS A 540 -38.40 45.70 -1.96
N ARG A 541 -39.48 45.78 -2.74
CA ARG A 541 -40.63 46.64 -2.49
C ARG A 541 -41.36 46.19 -1.22
N ARG A 542 -41.88 47.14 -0.43
CA ARG A 542 -42.88 46.82 0.61
C ARG A 542 -44.19 46.39 -0.08
N SER A 543 -44.45 45.09 -0.18
CA SER A 543 -45.74 44.59 -0.68
C SER A 543 -46.87 45.14 0.20
N ARG A 544 -47.77 45.93 -0.39
CA ARG A 544 -49.07 46.25 0.19
C ARG A 544 -50.07 45.32 -0.49
N ASP A 545 -50.72 44.49 0.32
CA ASP A 545 -51.58 43.40 -0.15
C ASP A 545 -52.74 43.87 -1.03
N ASN A 546 -53.12 42.94 -1.92
CA ASN A 546 -54.36 42.84 -2.69
C ASN A 546 -54.53 43.75 -3.91
N TYR A 547 -53.99 43.33 -5.05
CA TYR A 547 -54.80 42.88 -6.20
C TYR A 547 -53.90 42.10 -7.16
N ARG A 548 -54.43 41.01 -7.73
CA ARG A 548 -53.81 40.26 -8.81
C ARG A 548 -53.69 41.20 -10.02
N ASP A 549 -52.46 41.56 -10.37
CA ASP A 549 -52.14 41.93 -11.74
C ASP A 549 -50.80 41.31 -12.09
N ASP A 550 -50.86 40.34 -12.98
CA ASP A 550 -49.75 39.61 -13.54
C ASP A 550 -48.98 40.55 -14.49
N ASN A 551 -48.10 41.37 -13.93
CA ASN A 551 -46.97 41.94 -14.65
C ASN A 551 -45.79 42.08 -13.70
N TYR A 552 -45.04 40.98 -13.57
CA TYR A 552 -43.67 41.07 -13.11
C TYR A 552 -42.85 41.78 -14.20
N ASP A 553 -42.75 43.11 -14.12
CA ASP A 553 -41.59 43.84 -14.65
C ASP A 553 -40.38 43.54 -13.76
N ASN A 554 -40.02 42.26 -13.65
CA ASN A 554 -38.70 41.85 -13.22
C ASN A 554 -37.77 42.20 -14.37
N PHE A 555 -37.02 43.29 -14.24
CA PHE A 555 -35.81 43.52 -15.04
C PHE A 555 -34.81 42.39 -14.71
N MET A 556 -35.00 41.22 -15.32
CA MET A 556 -34.06 40.10 -15.29
C MET A 556 -32.91 40.43 -16.23
N TRP A 557 -31.83 41.00 -15.68
CA TRP A 557 -30.57 41.16 -16.41
C TRP A 557 -29.89 39.80 -16.49
N SER A 558 -30.11 39.07 -17.60
CA SER A 558 -29.34 37.86 -17.87
C SER A 558 -27.97 38.24 -18.44
N TYR A 559 -26.92 37.86 -17.71
CA TYR A 559 -25.52 38.13 -18.06
C TYR A 559 -25.04 37.38 -19.32
N HIS A 560 -25.87 36.54 -19.94
CA HIS A 560 -25.46 35.64 -21.01
C HIS A 560 -25.63 36.21 -22.42
N GLY A 561 -26.14 37.45 -22.57
CA GLY A 561 -26.35 38.07 -23.88
C GLY A 561 -26.28 39.59 -23.80
N MET A 562 -25.07 40.13 -23.79
CA MET A 562 -24.86 41.58 -23.89
C MET A 562 -24.99 42.07 -25.35
N SER A 563 -26.22 41.96 -25.89
CA SER A 563 -26.62 42.52 -27.18
C SER A 563 -27.98 43.19 -27.05
N ARG A 564 -28.03 44.46 -26.62
CA ARG A 564 -29.17 45.35 -26.88
C ARG A 564 -28.68 46.78 -27.10
N SER A 565 -28.98 47.32 -28.27
CA SER A 565 -28.81 48.73 -28.62
C SER A 565 -29.93 49.55 -27.96
N PHE A 566 -29.57 50.65 -27.30
CA PHE A 566 -30.56 51.65 -26.87
C PHE A 566 -31.11 52.35 -28.12
N ARG A 567 -32.36 52.07 -28.50
CA ARG A 567 -33.08 52.90 -29.48
C ARG A 567 -33.57 54.16 -28.77
N SER A 568 -33.34 55.30 -29.40
CA SER A 568 -33.75 56.63 -28.96
C SER A 568 -35.27 56.73 -28.81
N SER A 569 -35.76 56.76 -27.58
CA SER A 569 -37.09 57.29 -27.27
C SER A 569 -37.04 58.07 -25.96
N SER A 570 -36.94 59.39 -26.12
CA SER A 570 -37.48 60.45 -25.24
C SER A 570 -37.19 60.39 -23.74
N GLY A 571 -36.22 61.19 -23.30
CA GLY A 571 -36.01 61.50 -21.89
C GLY A 571 -34.81 62.43 -21.67
N SER A 572 -34.96 63.70 -22.04
CA SER A 572 -33.96 64.77 -21.98
C SER A 572 -33.26 64.89 -20.62
N THR A 573 -31.95 65.16 -20.65
CA THR A 573 -31.15 65.45 -19.46
C THR A 573 -31.54 66.81 -18.86
N SER A 574 -31.33 67.00 -17.55
CA SER A 574 -31.73 68.22 -16.81
C SER A 574 -31.11 69.51 -17.35
N SER A 575 -29.99 69.44 -18.06
CA SER A 575 -29.33 70.59 -18.72
C SER A 575 -30.11 71.13 -19.92
N GLU A 576 -30.90 70.30 -20.62
CA GLU A 576 -31.62 70.71 -21.84
C GLU A 576 -32.97 71.40 -21.57
N ARG A 577 -33.50 71.32 -20.35
CA ARG A 577 -34.80 71.92 -19.99
C ARG A 577 -34.76 73.42 -19.68
N SER A 578 -33.57 74.01 -19.54
CA SER A 578 -33.45 75.44 -19.19
C SER A 578 -33.49 76.40 -20.39
N SER A 579 -33.42 75.88 -21.62
CA SER A 579 -33.26 76.69 -22.84
C SER A 579 -34.47 76.70 -23.79
N ALA A 580 -35.58 76.01 -23.46
CA ALA A 580 -36.74 75.91 -24.36
C ALA A 580 -38.08 76.14 -23.64
N SER A 581 -38.36 77.39 -23.27
CA SER A 581 -39.72 77.82 -22.89
C SER A 581 -40.08 79.15 -23.58
N SER A 582 -40.56 79.08 -24.83
CA SER A 582 -41.36 80.15 -25.45
C SER A 582 -42.10 79.68 -26.72
N GLY A 583 -43.45 79.75 -26.69
CA GLY A 583 -44.39 79.68 -27.85
C GLY A 583 -44.77 78.26 -28.29
N GLY A 584 -46.01 77.76 -28.14
CA GLY A 584 -47.28 78.17 -28.79
C GLY A 584 -47.41 77.49 -30.17
N GLY A 585 -48.46 76.80 -30.62
CA GLY A 585 -49.79 76.38 -30.15
C GLY A 585 -50.53 75.74 -31.37
N GLY A 586 -51.60 74.97 -31.14
CA GLY A 586 -52.71 74.77 -32.10
C GLY A 586 -52.84 73.45 -32.89
N GLY A 587 -53.94 72.71 -32.60
CA GLY A 587 -54.96 72.37 -33.61
C GLY A 587 -55.07 70.93 -34.18
N GLY A 588 -56.19 70.24 -33.86
CA GLY A 588 -57.06 69.63 -34.89
C GLY A 588 -57.24 68.10 -34.98
N GLY A 589 -58.43 67.60 -34.58
CA GLY A 589 -59.37 66.90 -35.50
C GLY A 589 -59.53 65.36 -35.48
N GLY A 590 -60.74 64.89 -35.08
CA GLY A 590 -61.52 63.73 -35.60
C GLY A 590 -61.08 62.30 -35.23
N GLY A 591 -61.92 61.27 -35.02
CA GLY A 591 -63.38 61.08 -35.07
C GLY A 591 -63.75 59.62 -35.46
N GLY A 592 -64.66 58.96 -34.71
CA GLY A 592 -65.44 57.73 -35.08
C GLY A 592 -64.78 56.35 -34.87
N GLY A 593 -65.44 55.25 -34.50
CA GLY A 593 -66.85 54.91 -34.22
C GLY A 593 -67.01 53.41 -33.82
N PHE A 594 -68.13 53.12 -33.12
CA PHE A 594 -68.96 51.89 -32.93
C PHE A 594 -68.42 50.47 -33.28
N GLY A 595 -68.79 49.32 -32.67
CA GLY A 595 -69.85 48.92 -31.73
C GLY A 595 -70.14 47.39 -31.85
N GLY A 596 -70.90 46.80 -30.90
CA GLY A 596 -71.56 45.46 -30.99
C GLY A 596 -70.80 44.29 -30.31
N GLY A 597 -71.30 43.63 -29.25
CA GLY A 597 -72.39 42.63 -29.21
C GLY A 597 -71.78 41.21 -29.26
N GLY A 598 -72.14 40.16 -28.52
CA GLY A 598 -73.16 39.79 -27.54
C GLY A 598 -73.02 38.27 -27.24
N GLY A 599 -73.64 37.79 -26.15
CA GLY A 599 -74.26 36.46 -26.02
C GLY A 599 -73.42 35.16 -25.91
N GLY A 600 -73.48 34.53 -24.72
CA GLY A 600 -74.18 33.25 -24.53
C GLY A 600 -73.45 31.89 -24.69
N GLY A 601 -73.42 31.11 -23.60
CA GLY A 601 -74.02 29.75 -23.56
C GLY A 601 -73.12 28.49 -23.65
N GLY A 602 -73.48 27.50 -22.82
CA GLY A 602 -73.16 26.06 -22.97
C GLY A 602 -71.92 25.60 -22.19
N GLY A 603 -72.01 24.74 -21.16
CA GLY A 603 -72.27 23.28 -21.23
C GLY A 603 -70.93 22.56 -21.45
N GLY A 604 -70.44 21.58 -20.68
CA GLY A 604 -71.04 20.51 -19.89
C GLY A 604 -70.26 19.22 -20.21
N GLY A 605 -69.94 18.40 -19.20
CA GLY A 605 -69.32 17.07 -19.32
C GLY A 605 -67.79 17.08 -19.30
N GLY A 606 -67.07 16.26 -18.53
CA GLY A 606 -67.40 14.96 -17.93
C GLY A 606 -66.44 13.91 -18.49
N GLY A 607 -65.71 13.20 -17.62
CA GLY A 607 -64.89 12.05 -18.02
C GLY A 607 -63.62 11.87 -17.19
N GLY A 608 -63.72 11.12 -16.10
CA GLY A 608 -62.58 10.44 -15.49
C GLY A 608 -62.47 9.02 -16.03
N ASN A 609 -61.27 8.44 -15.99
CA ASN A 609 -60.93 7.27 -15.18
C ASN A 609 -59.60 6.64 -15.63
N PHE A 610 -58.93 6.07 -14.63
CA PHE A 610 -57.76 5.19 -14.60
C PHE A 610 -56.38 5.86 -14.60
#